data_AF-A0A7C4JTL9-F1
#
_entry.id   AF-A0A7C4JTL9-F1
#
_cell.length_a   1.000
_cell.length_b   1.000
_cell.length_c   1.000
_cell.angle_alpha   90.00
_cell.angle_beta   90.00
_cell.angle_gamma   90.00
#
_symmetry.space_group_name_H-M   'P 1'
#
loop_
_entity.id
_entity.type
_entity.pdbx_description
1 polymer ?
#
loop_
_entity_poly.entity_id
_entity_poly.type
_entity_poly.pdbx_seq_one_letter_code
_entity_poly.pdbx_strand_id
1 'polypeptide(L)'
;MTLQRISLAPEALLAAFRRAAETRLYPSETDAPIEVLHLSVQQVGEAISEQDLVRLFYSGEGCPQARDVRWAEANRLESNGTKEFFKDLADVITTYADNSFLVHHPAHRNVAHCWRHVRDLFFDHLVRQRFFRVQLAEPDHVRADLYLIGRHLQIDFDPNTNQVHTQELDWFALKTYVIET
;
A
#
# COMPACT_ATOMS: atom_id res chain seq x y z
N MET A 1 -12.03 30.23 14.52
CA MET A 1 -10.78 29.50 14.82
C MET A 1 -10.19 29.06 13.49
N THR A 2 -8.91 29.33 13.25
CA THR A 2 -8.24 29.01 11.98
C THR A 2 -7.32 27.84 12.21
N LEU A 3 -7.72 26.66 11.75
CA LEU A 3 -6.89 25.47 11.77
C LEU A 3 -5.93 25.48 10.59
N GLN A 4 -4.66 25.11 10.81
CA GLN A 4 -3.67 24.95 9.77
C GLN A 4 -3.48 23.46 9.46
N ARG A 5 -3.84 23.03 8.25
CA ARG A 5 -3.57 21.67 7.80
C ARG A 5 -2.07 21.47 7.60
N ILE A 6 -1.53 20.40 8.17
CA ILE A 6 -0.13 20.01 8.03
C ILE A 6 0.05 18.68 7.29
N SER A 7 -1.00 17.86 7.18
CA SER A 7 -1.04 16.70 6.29
C SER A 7 -1.31 17.10 4.83
N LEU A 8 -1.13 16.17 3.89
CA LEU A 8 -1.60 16.36 2.52
C LEU A 8 -3.13 16.40 2.46
N ALA A 9 -3.68 17.14 1.49
CA ALA A 9 -5.09 17.01 1.12
C ALA A 9 -5.32 15.70 0.33
N PRO A 10 -6.53 15.11 0.33
CA PRO A 10 -6.80 13.84 -0.35
C PRO A 10 -6.37 13.81 -1.82
N GLU A 11 -6.63 14.88 -2.56
CA GLU A 11 -6.30 15.00 -3.98
C GLU A 11 -4.79 15.11 -4.20
N ALA A 12 -4.10 15.83 -3.30
CA ALA A 12 -2.65 15.95 -3.32
C ALA A 12 -1.97 14.62 -2.98
N LEU A 13 -2.52 13.88 -2.02
CA LEU A 13 -2.05 12.54 -1.65
C LEU A 13 -2.25 11.55 -2.80
N LEU A 14 -3.44 11.58 -3.45
CA LEU A 14 -3.71 10.75 -4.63
C LEU A 14 -2.72 11.04 -5.75
N ALA A 15 -2.48 12.32 -6.04
CA ALA A 15 -1.51 12.74 -7.06
C ALA A 15 -0.08 12.32 -6.68
N ALA A 16 0.30 12.41 -5.41
CA ALA A 16 1.60 11.97 -4.91
C ALA A 16 1.80 10.47 -5.11
N PHE A 17 0.84 9.63 -4.70
CA PHE A 17 0.89 8.19 -4.93
C PHE A 17 0.94 7.85 -6.42
N ARG A 18 0.10 8.47 -7.25
CA ARG A 18 0.10 8.23 -8.71
C ARG A 18 1.45 8.57 -9.32
N ARG A 19 2.03 9.73 -8.98
CA ARG A 19 3.36 10.12 -9.45
C ARG A 19 4.47 9.20 -8.93
N ALA A 20 4.33 8.70 -7.71
CA ALA A 20 5.25 7.72 -7.12
C ALA A 20 5.10 6.32 -7.74
N ALA A 21 3.97 6.01 -8.38
CA ALA A 21 3.67 4.72 -9.01
C ALA A 21 3.82 4.70 -10.55
N GLU A 22 3.67 5.85 -11.23
CA GLU A 22 3.46 6.00 -12.69
C GLU A 22 4.44 5.23 -13.59
N THR A 23 5.69 5.10 -13.17
CA THR A 23 6.75 4.42 -13.94
C THR A 23 7.27 3.16 -13.27
N ARG A 24 6.62 2.72 -12.19
CA ARG A 24 7.10 1.65 -11.32
C ARG A 24 6.41 0.36 -11.73
N LEU A 25 7.23 -0.62 -12.07
CA LEU A 25 6.80 -1.99 -12.24
C LEU A 25 7.19 -2.77 -10.99
N TYR A 26 6.22 -3.44 -10.41
CA TYR A 26 6.39 -4.33 -9.28
C TYR A 26 7.18 -5.56 -9.74
N PRO A 27 8.41 -5.73 -9.25
CA PRO A 27 9.31 -6.74 -9.77
C PRO A 27 8.81 -8.12 -9.40
N SER A 28 8.44 -8.85 -10.45
CA SER A 28 7.94 -10.22 -10.44
C SER A 28 8.21 -10.81 -11.81
N GLU A 29 7.78 -12.05 -12.07
CA GLU A 29 8.00 -12.69 -13.38
C GLU A 29 7.48 -11.86 -14.57
N THR A 30 6.49 -10.98 -14.35
CA THR A 30 5.84 -10.20 -15.40
C THR A 30 5.97 -8.69 -15.27
N ASP A 31 6.71 -8.18 -14.27
CA ASP A 31 6.88 -6.75 -14.00
C ASP A 31 5.55 -5.96 -14.08
N ALA A 32 4.68 -6.13 -13.08
CA ALA A 32 3.31 -5.61 -13.09
C ALA A 32 3.22 -4.12 -12.70
N PRO A 33 2.38 -3.29 -13.33
CA PRO A 33 2.19 -1.90 -12.90
C PRO A 33 1.54 -1.81 -11.50
N ILE A 34 1.74 -0.67 -10.83
CA ILE A 34 1.03 -0.32 -9.59
C ILE A 34 -0.14 0.60 -9.93
N GLU A 35 -1.35 0.13 -9.63
CA GLU A 35 -2.57 0.90 -9.70
C GLU A 35 -2.85 1.58 -8.36
N VAL A 36 -3.16 2.88 -8.38
CA VAL A 36 -3.51 3.66 -7.18
C VAL A 36 -5.01 3.88 -7.14
N LEU A 37 -5.66 3.31 -6.13
CA LEU A 37 -7.09 3.37 -5.92
C LEU A 37 -7.44 4.31 -4.76
N HIS A 38 -8.49 5.10 -4.96
CA HIS A 38 -9.12 5.90 -3.92
C HIS A 38 -10.50 5.29 -3.66
N LEU A 39 -10.76 4.86 -2.43
CA LEU A 39 -11.97 4.14 -2.05
C LEU A 39 -12.69 4.94 -0.96
N SER A 40 -13.92 5.38 -1.25
CA SER A 40 -14.63 6.26 -0.32
C SER A 40 -15.15 5.49 0.89
N VAL A 41 -15.20 6.13 2.06
CA VAL A 41 -15.79 5.54 3.27
C VAL A 41 -17.25 5.14 3.05
N GLN A 42 -17.99 5.85 2.21
CA GLN A 42 -19.38 5.50 1.89
C GLN A 42 -19.50 4.17 1.12
N GLN A 43 -18.45 3.79 0.37
CA GLN A 43 -18.43 2.55 -0.40
C GLN A 43 -17.99 1.35 0.44
N VAL A 44 -16.98 1.54 1.31
CA VAL A 44 -16.29 0.41 1.99
C VAL A 44 -16.48 0.42 3.51
N GLY A 45 -16.99 1.50 4.09
CA GLY A 45 -17.13 1.68 5.53
C GLY A 45 -15.87 2.24 6.21
N GLU A 46 -16.00 2.52 7.51
CA GLU A 46 -14.92 3.07 8.35
C GLU A 46 -13.90 2.01 8.80
N ALA A 47 -14.26 0.73 8.67
CA ALA A 47 -13.41 -0.40 8.93
C ALA A 47 -13.49 -1.33 7.72
N ILE A 48 -12.33 -1.71 7.17
CA ILE A 48 -12.23 -2.68 6.10
C ILE A 48 -11.94 -4.03 6.71
N SER A 49 -12.71 -5.04 6.31
CA SER A 49 -12.42 -6.45 6.55
C SER A 49 -11.95 -7.15 5.27
N GLU A 50 -11.47 -8.38 5.43
CA GLU A 50 -11.13 -9.26 4.30
C GLU A 50 -12.30 -9.44 3.35
N GLN A 51 -13.49 -9.69 3.90
CA GLN A 51 -14.72 -9.90 3.15
C GLN A 51 -15.15 -8.67 2.35
N ASP A 52 -14.90 -7.46 2.88
CA ASP A 52 -15.25 -6.21 2.18
C ASP A 52 -14.41 -6.03 0.92
N LEU A 53 -13.11 -6.35 0.96
CA LEU A 53 -12.26 -6.30 -0.23
C LEU A 53 -12.58 -7.40 -1.23
N VAL A 54 -12.88 -8.61 -0.76
CA VAL A 54 -13.35 -9.69 -1.64
C VAL A 54 -14.64 -9.28 -2.35
N ARG A 55 -15.56 -8.65 -1.62
CA ARG A 55 -16.80 -8.09 -2.18
C ARG A 55 -16.51 -7.01 -3.22
N LEU A 56 -15.60 -6.10 -2.89
CA LEU A 56 -15.28 -4.95 -3.73
C LEU A 56 -14.61 -5.32 -5.05
N PHE A 57 -13.72 -6.31 -5.05
CA PHE A 57 -12.87 -6.62 -6.21
C PHE A 57 -13.21 -7.93 -6.92
N TYR A 58 -13.89 -8.88 -6.27
CA TYR A 58 -14.05 -10.26 -6.78
C TYR A 58 -15.47 -10.80 -6.76
N SER A 59 -16.48 -10.00 -6.40
CA SER A 59 -17.88 -10.46 -6.29
C SER A 59 -18.80 -9.96 -7.39
N GLY A 60 -18.27 -9.28 -8.41
CA GLY A 60 -19.01 -8.81 -9.57
C GLY A 60 -19.14 -9.88 -10.67
N GLU A 61 -20.15 -9.73 -11.53
CA GLU A 61 -20.27 -10.54 -12.73
C GLU A 61 -19.07 -10.32 -13.66
N GLY A 62 -18.40 -11.41 -14.06
CA GLY A 62 -17.17 -11.35 -14.86
C GLY A 62 -15.88 -11.06 -14.07
N CYS A 63 -15.93 -10.90 -12.75
CA CYS A 63 -14.74 -10.81 -11.93
C CYS A 63 -14.10 -12.19 -11.75
N PRO A 64 -12.75 -12.28 -11.67
CA PRO A 64 -12.09 -13.52 -11.30
C PRO A 64 -12.50 -13.92 -9.87
N GLN A 65 -12.58 -15.23 -9.61
CA GLN A 65 -12.93 -15.71 -8.27
C GLN A 65 -11.69 -15.74 -7.37
N ALA A 66 -11.83 -15.26 -6.13
CA ALA A 66 -10.80 -15.41 -5.11
C ALA A 66 -10.75 -16.86 -4.61
N ARG A 67 -9.54 -17.44 -4.52
CA ARG A 67 -9.30 -18.80 -4.02
C ARG A 67 -8.70 -18.82 -2.61
N ASP A 68 -7.61 -18.08 -2.42
CA ASP A 68 -6.92 -17.94 -1.13
C ASP A 68 -6.70 -16.47 -0.84
N VAL A 69 -7.04 -16.04 0.37
CA VAL A 69 -6.90 -14.65 0.79
C VAL A 69 -6.02 -14.62 2.03
N ARG A 70 -4.94 -13.86 1.95
CA ARG A 70 -4.05 -13.61 3.09
C ARG A 70 -4.18 -12.18 3.53
N TRP A 71 -4.34 -12.02 4.84
CA TRP A 71 -4.46 -10.75 5.51
C TRP A 71 -3.26 -10.56 6.45
N ALA A 72 -2.58 -9.42 6.35
CA ALA A 72 -1.50 -9.09 7.26
C ALA A 72 -1.51 -7.61 7.66
N GLU A 73 -0.97 -7.33 8.84
CA GLU A 73 -0.67 -5.97 9.24
C GLU A 73 0.48 -5.39 8.40
N ALA A 74 0.38 -4.10 8.09
CA ALA A 74 1.39 -3.36 7.34
C ALA A 74 1.71 -2.00 7.99
N ASN A 75 1.56 -1.90 9.31
CA ASN A 75 1.69 -0.65 10.05
C ASN A 75 3.13 -0.30 10.51
N ARG A 76 4.09 -1.19 10.26
CA ARG A 76 5.51 -0.99 10.58
C ARG A 76 6.40 -1.65 9.52
N LEU A 77 7.69 -1.35 9.55
CA LEU A 77 8.67 -1.94 8.64
C LEU A 77 8.83 -3.45 8.88
N GLU A 78 8.75 -3.89 10.14
CA GLU A 78 8.89 -5.28 10.52
C GLU A 78 7.63 -6.12 10.29
N SER A 79 6.49 -5.48 10.03
CA SER A 79 5.20 -6.15 9.84
C SER A 79 5.23 -7.02 8.58
N ASN A 80 4.60 -8.20 8.66
CA ASN A 80 4.62 -9.20 7.59
C ASN A 80 4.12 -8.61 6.26
N GLY A 81 3.04 -7.82 6.27
CA GLY A 81 2.49 -7.22 5.06
C GLY A 81 3.43 -6.23 4.38
N THR A 82 4.14 -5.41 5.16
CA THR A 82 5.13 -4.47 4.63
C THR A 82 6.31 -5.20 4.03
N LYS A 83 6.82 -6.23 4.73
CA LYS A 83 7.92 -7.07 4.23
C LYS A 83 7.53 -7.82 2.97
N GLU A 84 6.30 -8.31 2.87
CA GLU A 84 5.83 -9.04 1.71
C GLU A 84 5.64 -8.12 0.49
N PHE A 85 5.07 -6.93 0.70
CA PHE A 85 4.87 -5.97 -0.38
C PHE A 85 6.17 -5.29 -0.82
N PHE A 86 6.98 -4.75 0.10
CA PHE A 86 8.20 -4.02 -0.28
C PHE A 86 9.43 -4.91 -0.41
N LYS A 87 9.45 -6.12 0.16
CA LYS A 87 10.60 -7.03 0.15
C LYS A 87 11.90 -6.28 0.47
N ASP A 88 12.85 -6.28 -0.44
CA ASP A 88 14.09 -5.53 -0.41
C ASP A 88 14.09 -4.30 -1.33
N LEU A 89 12.96 -3.98 -1.98
CA LEU A 89 12.83 -2.95 -3.01
C LEU A 89 13.17 -1.56 -2.51
N ALA A 90 12.89 -1.27 -1.23
CA ALA A 90 13.21 0.01 -0.60
C ALA A 90 14.63 0.05 0.00
N ASP A 91 15.38 -1.05 -0.08
CA ASP A 91 16.64 -1.25 0.63
C ASP A 91 17.84 -1.17 -0.30
N VAL A 92 18.89 -0.51 0.19
CA VAL A 92 20.21 -0.48 -0.47
C VAL A 92 21.09 -1.61 0.06
N ILE A 93 20.89 -1.95 1.33
CA ILE A 93 21.53 -3.04 2.06
C ILE A 93 20.42 -3.73 2.86
N THR A 94 20.34 -5.05 2.77
CA THR A 94 19.46 -5.86 3.63
C THR A 94 20.31 -6.51 4.72
N THR A 95 19.91 -6.36 5.98
CA THR A 95 20.57 -6.99 7.12
C THR A 95 19.71 -8.14 7.64
N TYR A 96 20.32 -9.29 7.87
CA TYR A 96 19.64 -10.48 8.36
C TYR A 96 19.81 -10.64 9.88
N ALA A 97 19.00 -11.51 10.50
CA ALA A 97 18.99 -11.69 11.95
C ALA A 97 20.30 -12.23 12.53
N ASP A 98 21.13 -12.87 11.71
CA ASP A 98 22.47 -13.37 12.06
C ASP A 98 23.57 -12.31 11.91
N ASN A 99 23.20 -11.03 11.68
CA ASN A 99 24.08 -9.91 11.36
C ASN A 99 24.83 -10.02 10.03
N SER A 100 24.52 -11.02 9.19
CA SER A 100 24.96 -10.99 7.80
C SER A 100 24.22 -9.88 7.04
N PHE A 101 24.81 -9.43 5.94
CA PHE A 101 24.21 -8.40 5.10
C PHE A 101 24.40 -8.70 3.62
N LEU A 102 23.44 -8.23 2.83
CA LEU A 102 23.48 -8.23 1.37
C LEU A 102 23.53 -6.77 0.89
N VAL A 103 24.56 -6.44 0.10
CA VAL A 103 24.57 -5.18 -0.65
C VAL A 103 23.95 -5.44 -2.02
N HIS A 104 22.89 -4.69 -2.32
CA HIS A 104 22.16 -4.90 -3.56
C HIS A 104 22.93 -4.45 -4.80
N HIS A 105 22.63 -5.08 -5.93
CA HIS A 105 23.22 -4.74 -7.23
C HIS A 105 22.98 -3.25 -7.56
N PRO A 106 23.91 -2.53 -8.24
CA PRO A 106 23.74 -1.11 -8.59
C PRO A 106 22.39 -0.77 -9.23
N ALA A 107 21.88 -1.63 -10.13
CA ALA A 107 20.60 -1.41 -10.79
C ALA A 107 19.43 -1.31 -9.79
N HIS A 108 19.39 -2.18 -8.78
CA HIS A 108 18.40 -2.14 -7.70
C HIS A 108 18.56 -0.89 -6.83
N ARG A 109 19.80 -0.59 -6.43
CA ARG A 109 20.10 0.59 -5.59
C ARG A 109 19.67 1.90 -6.25
N ASN A 110 19.79 1.99 -7.57
CA ASN A 110 19.37 3.15 -8.35
C ASN A 110 17.86 3.40 -8.29
N VAL A 111 17.03 2.37 -8.07
CA VAL A 111 15.57 2.50 -7.96
C VAL A 111 15.06 2.42 -6.52
N ALA A 112 15.90 2.01 -5.57
CA ALA A 112 15.49 1.83 -4.17
C ALA A 112 14.93 3.10 -3.50
N HIS A 113 15.43 4.27 -3.88
CA HIS A 113 14.91 5.55 -3.38
C HIS A 113 13.47 5.83 -3.86
N CYS A 114 13.09 5.36 -5.05
CA CYS A 114 11.72 5.48 -5.56
C CYS A 114 10.76 4.62 -4.74
N TRP A 115 11.14 3.38 -4.43
CA TRP A 115 10.35 2.48 -3.59
C TRP A 115 10.26 2.97 -2.15
N ARG A 116 11.35 3.53 -1.63
CA ARG A 116 11.35 4.21 -0.33
C ARG A 116 10.36 5.36 -0.31
N HIS A 117 10.29 6.17 -1.36
CA HIS A 117 9.32 7.25 -1.44
C HIS A 117 7.86 6.76 -1.39
N VAL A 118 7.52 5.66 -2.09
CA VAL A 118 6.19 5.04 -2.00
C VAL A 118 5.88 4.57 -0.58
N ARG A 119 6.86 3.92 0.06
CA ARG A 119 6.77 3.42 1.43
C ARG A 119 6.58 4.56 2.44
N ASP A 120 7.33 5.64 2.29
CA ASP A 120 7.28 6.78 3.19
C ASP A 120 5.93 7.51 3.03
N LEU A 121 5.44 7.70 1.80
CA LEU A 121 4.06 8.20 1.57
C LEU A 121 3.00 7.32 2.26
N PHE A 122 3.17 6.00 2.20
CA PHE A 122 2.27 5.05 2.85
C PHE A 122 2.30 5.20 4.38
N PHE A 123 3.47 5.34 4.99
CA PHE A 123 3.62 5.47 6.44
C PHE A 123 3.26 6.85 6.99
N ASP A 124 3.60 7.92 6.27
CA ASP A 124 3.45 9.28 6.76
C ASP A 124 2.02 9.81 6.65
N HIS A 125 1.21 9.25 5.74
CA HIS A 125 -0.12 9.77 5.44
C HIS A 125 -1.27 8.81 5.70
N LEU A 126 -1.00 7.51 5.83
CA LEU A 126 -2.06 6.52 6.05
C LEU A 126 -1.97 5.90 7.45
N VAL A 127 -3.13 5.56 8.00
CA VAL A 127 -3.30 4.79 9.23
C VAL A 127 -4.10 3.52 8.95
N ARG A 128 -4.22 2.64 9.95
CA ARG A 128 -4.93 1.34 9.81
C ARG A 128 -4.43 0.52 8.62
N GLN A 129 -3.12 0.56 8.41
CA GLN A 129 -2.46 -0.02 7.26
C GLN A 129 -2.54 -1.54 7.26
N ARG A 130 -2.87 -2.10 6.10
CA ARG A 130 -3.09 -3.53 5.90
C ARG A 130 -2.53 -3.95 4.56
N PHE A 131 -2.14 -5.22 4.51
CA PHE A 131 -1.74 -5.90 3.30
C PHE A 131 -2.69 -7.05 3.01
N PHE A 132 -2.98 -7.23 1.73
CA PHE A 132 -3.81 -8.30 1.22
C PHE A 132 -3.10 -8.96 0.07
N ARG A 133 -3.16 -10.28 0.06
CA ARG A 133 -2.79 -11.07 -1.10
C ARG A 133 -3.94 -12.00 -1.44
N VAL A 134 -4.37 -11.98 -2.69
CA VAL A 134 -5.47 -12.80 -3.18
C VAL A 134 -4.98 -13.66 -4.32
N GLN A 135 -4.90 -14.98 -4.10
CA GLN A 135 -4.70 -15.92 -5.18
C GLN A 135 -6.02 -16.15 -5.91
N LEU A 136 -5.99 -16.12 -7.24
CA LEU A 136 -7.19 -16.32 -8.04
C LEU A 136 -7.51 -17.81 -8.21
N ALA A 137 -8.76 -18.13 -8.49
CA ALA A 137 -9.19 -19.45 -8.92
C ALA A 137 -8.92 -19.65 -10.42
N GLU A 138 -9.19 -20.85 -10.93
CA GLU A 138 -9.12 -21.12 -12.36
C GLU A 138 -9.98 -20.14 -13.17
N PRO A 139 -9.52 -19.69 -14.36
CA PRO A 139 -8.32 -20.13 -15.07
C PRO A 139 -7.01 -19.44 -14.64
N ASP A 140 -7.07 -18.44 -13.76
CA ASP A 140 -5.94 -17.53 -13.44
C ASP A 140 -5.19 -17.94 -12.17
N HIS A 141 -5.14 -19.23 -11.82
CA HIS A 141 -4.65 -19.71 -10.52
C HIS A 141 -3.18 -19.42 -10.22
N VAL A 142 -2.38 -19.10 -11.24
CA VAL A 142 -0.98 -18.68 -11.15
C VAL A 142 -0.84 -17.21 -10.75
N ARG A 143 -1.92 -16.43 -10.78
CA ARG A 143 -1.89 -15.00 -10.43
C ARG A 143 -2.26 -14.80 -8.97
N ALA A 144 -1.48 -13.95 -8.31
CA ALA A 144 -1.84 -13.38 -7.02
C ALA A 144 -1.88 -11.85 -7.09
N ASP A 145 -3.03 -11.27 -6.77
CA ASP A 145 -3.18 -9.83 -6.63
C ASP A 145 -2.69 -9.38 -5.24
N LEU A 146 -1.95 -8.28 -5.20
CA LEU A 146 -1.40 -7.69 -4.00
C LEU A 146 -2.03 -6.32 -3.77
N TYR A 147 -2.43 -6.05 -2.53
CA TYR A 147 -2.95 -4.76 -2.11
C TYR A 147 -2.24 -4.29 -0.86
N LEU A 148 -1.80 -3.04 -0.89
CA LEU A 148 -1.37 -2.31 0.28
C LEU A 148 -2.34 -1.15 0.50
N ILE A 149 -3.12 -1.19 1.59
CA ILE A 149 -4.21 -0.26 1.84
C ILE A 149 -4.04 0.45 3.18
N GLY A 150 -4.50 1.70 3.25
CA GLY A 150 -4.57 2.45 4.50
C GLY A 150 -5.57 3.59 4.40
N ARG A 151 -5.99 4.10 5.56
CA ARG A 151 -6.96 5.19 5.68
C ARG A 151 -6.21 6.50 5.80
N HIS A 152 -6.57 7.50 5.01
CA HIS A 152 -5.89 8.79 5.04
C HIS A 152 -6.15 9.52 6.36
N LEU A 153 -5.08 9.96 7.01
CA LEU A 153 -5.15 10.78 8.22
C LEU A 153 -4.95 12.26 7.89
N GLN A 154 -6.02 13.05 8.00
CA GLN A 154 -5.89 14.50 8.02
C GLN A 154 -5.39 14.94 9.40
N ILE A 155 -4.37 15.81 9.39
CA ILE A 155 -3.80 16.40 10.60
C ILE A 155 -3.84 17.91 10.46
N ASP A 156 -4.53 18.55 11.40
CA ASP A 156 -4.67 19.98 11.51
C ASP A 156 -4.09 20.47 12.85
N PHE A 157 -3.42 21.60 12.84
CA PHE A 157 -2.82 22.23 14.01
C PHE A 157 -3.51 23.56 14.32
N ASP A 158 -3.87 23.79 15.58
CA ASP A 158 -4.34 25.10 16.06
C ASP A 158 -3.16 25.88 16.68
N PRO A 159 -2.67 26.94 16.01
CA PRO A 159 -1.55 27.72 16.52
C PRO A 159 -1.87 28.51 17.79
N ASN A 160 -3.15 28.75 18.09
CA ASN A 160 -3.56 29.54 19.26
C ASN A 160 -3.58 28.70 20.54
N THR A 161 -3.86 27.40 20.42
CA THR A 161 -3.99 26.47 21.56
C THR A 161 -2.88 25.43 21.61
N ASN A 162 -2.03 25.36 20.57
CA ASN A 162 -1.00 24.34 20.39
C ASN A 162 -1.57 22.91 20.40
N GLN A 163 -2.81 22.75 19.93
CA GLN A 163 -3.50 21.46 19.85
C GLN A 163 -3.42 20.87 18.43
N VAL A 164 -3.37 19.53 18.37
CA VAL A 164 -3.42 18.77 17.12
C VAL A 164 -4.79 18.09 17.02
N HIS A 165 -5.45 18.28 15.89
CA HIS A 165 -6.70 17.64 15.54
C HIS A 165 -6.43 16.64 14.42
N THR A 166 -6.97 15.43 14.56
CA THR A 166 -6.82 14.38 13.57
C THR A 166 -8.17 13.87 13.11
N GLN A 167 -8.33 13.64 11.82
CA GLN A 167 -9.53 13.07 11.22
C GLN A 167 -9.15 11.99 10.22
N GLU A 168 -9.71 10.79 10.39
CA GLU A 168 -9.59 9.73 9.39
C GLU A 168 -10.59 10.00 8.24
N LEU A 169 -10.11 10.01 7.01
CA LEU A 169 -10.88 10.27 5.79
C LEU A 169 -11.11 8.95 5.01
N ASP A 170 -11.00 9.01 3.69
CA ASP A 170 -11.14 7.90 2.75
C ASP A 170 -9.93 6.97 2.73
N TRP A 171 -10.10 5.83 2.08
CA TRP A 171 -9.08 4.80 1.96
C TRP A 171 -8.29 4.95 0.65
N PHE A 172 -7.01 4.58 0.72
CA PHE A 172 -6.10 4.54 -0.41
C PHE A 172 -5.50 3.14 -0.51
N ALA A 173 -5.51 2.56 -1.71
CA ALA A 173 -4.90 1.27 -1.96
C ALA A 173 -3.90 1.33 -3.12
N LEU A 174 -2.74 0.72 -2.94
CA LEU A 174 -1.80 0.37 -4.00
C LEU A 174 -2.08 -1.07 -4.40
N LYS A 175 -2.55 -1.29 -5.62
CA LYS A 175 -2.86 -2.59 -6.19
C LYS A 175 -1.83 -2.97 -7.23
N THR A 176 -1.36 -4.21 -7.20
CA THR A 176 -0.53 -4.80 -8.26
C THR A 176 -0.78 -6.31 -8.28
N TYR A 177 -0.01 -7.05 -9.08
CA TYR A 177 -0.12 -8.51 -9.12
C TYR A 177 1.24 -9.16 -9.37
N VAL A 178 1.32 -10.44 -9.06
CA VAL A 178 2.47 -11.30 -9.37
C VAL A 178 1.97 -12.58 -10.04
N ILE A 179 2.81 -13.16 -10.89
CA ILE A 179 2.64 -14.52 -11.39
C ILE A 179 3.56 -15.44 -10.61
N GLU A 180 3.02 -16.56 -10.14
CA GLU A 180 3.68 -17.58 -9.35
C GLU A 180 3.46 -18.93 -10.05
N THR A 181 4.55 -19.54 -10.52
CA THR A 181 4.56 -20.83 -11.22
C THR A 181 5.08 -21.98 -10.37
#